data_AF-A0A949M6L0-F1
#
_entry.id   AF-A0A949M6L0-F1
#
_cell.length_a   1.000
_cell.length_b   1.000
_cell.length_c   1.000
_cell.angle_alpha   90.00
_cell.angle_beta   90.00
_cell.angle_gamma   90.00
#
_symmetry.space_group_name_H-M   'P 1'
#
loop_
_entity.id
_entity.type
_entity.pdbx_description
1 polymer ?
#
loop_
_entity_poly.entity_id
_entity_poly.type
_entity_poly.pdbx_seq_one_letter_code
_entity_poly.pdbx_strand_id
1 'polypeptide(L)'
;MQPIRSVGIFRKLGQTLVFGLWVAALALGLAVSFQTGLGQTDHRQQLQAIKEFEEGSSTRETRATAIRSLPFQQLTQQANQRIRSVVDDVSYFRRMPAQTIESDPDMYRFLVRHPEVVVNIWDLMGITKVTLGRVGEYQLVGNDGAGTTCKMDLVYGSDSLHIYSCDGGYEGNLWPRALRGQCVVALHNRPVKLPDGRPGMVAWMDAFIRLENAGADLIVKTLGPLVAKTADQNFIECASFLSQISQTARVNPQGLQQVASRLGNITPEVRSEFMKTSALVSMRSSQQINAQQAVTQGIATSTRKLVQKRTNQPVGSDPDEALSNLGDTDSPTIRMLTSEGAFDPPN
;
A
#
# COMPACT_ATOMS: atom_id res chain seq x y z
N MET A 1 40.44 17.00 -11.92
CA MET A 1 39.91 15.61 -11.93
C MET A 1 40.13 14.99 -10.55
N GLN A 2 39.06 14.58 -9.87
CA GLN A 2 39.10 13.75 -8.66
C GLN A 2 37.92 12.76 -8.71
N PRO A 3 38.05 11.53 -8.19
CA PRO A 3 37.01 10.50 -8.31
C PRO A 3 35.91 10.66 -7.25
N ILE A 4 34.66 10.54 -7.69
CA ILE A 4 33.46 10.61 -6.83
C ILE A 4 33.36 9.33 -5.99
N ARG A 5 33.50 9.45 -4.66
CA ARG A 5 33.25 8.37 -3.70
C ARG A 5 31.79 8.39 -3.21
N SER A 6 30.88 7.66 -3.88
CA SER A 6 29.55 7.34 -3.30
C SER A 6 28.86 6.11 -3.92
N VAL A 7 29.60 5.03 -4.22
CA VAL A 7 29.03 3.75 -4.69
C VAL A 7 29.36 2.64 -3.67
N GLY A 8 28.94 2.84 -2.42
CA GLY A 8 29.49 2.15 -1.25
C GLY A 8 28.51 1.37 -0.37
N ILE A 9 27.23 1.23 -0.74
CA ILE A 9 26.20 0.61 0.13
C ILE A 9 25.78 -0.80 -0.34
N PHE A 10 25.93 -1.13 -1.64
CA PHE A 10 25.44 -2.40 -2.21
C PHE A 10 26.43 -3.58 -2.19
N ARG A 11 27.50 -3.56 -1.38
CA ARG A 11 28.64 -4.50 -1.54
C ARG A 11 29.04 -5.35 -0.33
N LYS A 12 28.16 -5.51 0.68
CA LYS A 12 28.38 -6.48 1.79
C LYS A 12 27.08 -7.09 2.33
N LEU A 13 26.61 -8.16 1.69
CA LEU A 13 26.51 -9.50 2.28
C LEU A 13 26.19 -10.50 1.16
N GLY A 14 26.86 -11.66 1.15
CA GLY A 14 26.69 -12.66 0.10
C GLY A 14 25.77 -13.81 0.52
N GLN A 15 25.14 -14.42 -0.49
CA GLN A 15 24.69 -15.82 -0.52
C GLN A 15 23.64 -16.26 0.54
N THR A 16 22.37 -16.38 0.12
CA THR A 16 21.67 -17.69 -0.10
C THR A 16 20.14 -17.51 -0.24
N LEU A 17 19.55 -17.97 -1.36
CA LEU A 17 18.13 -18.31 -1.63
C LEU A 17 17.00 -17.43 -1.02
N VAL A 18 16.42 -16.50 -1.79
CA VAL A 18 15.35 -15.59 -1.31
C VAL A 18 14.18 -15.36 -2.32
N PHE A 19 13.83 -16.31 -3.19
CA PHE A 19 13.09 -15.98 -4.44
C PHE A 19 11.91 -16.90 -4.77
N GLY A 20 10.67 -16.36 -4.88
CA GLY A 20 9.57 -17.12 -5.54
C GLY A 20 8.11 -16.66 -5.50
N LEU A 21 7.58 -15.88 -4.53
CA LEU A 21 6.14 -16.07 -4.20
C LEU A 21 5.28 -14.81 -4.03
N TRP A 22 4.43 -14.55 -5.03
CA TRP A 22 3.45 -13.44 -5.02
C TRP A 22 1.99 -13.81 -5.36
N VAL A 23 1.75 -14.85 -6.17
CA VAL A 23 0.41 -15.45 -6.34
C VAL A 23 0.46 -16.97 -6.15
N ALA A 24 1.58 -17.59 -6.53
CA ALA A 24 2.02 -18.88 -6.00
C ALA A 24 2.00 -18.97 -4.46
N ALA A 25 2.31 -17.84 -3.78
CA ALA A 25 2.44 -17.73 -2.32
C ALA A 25 1.25 -18.30 -1.56
N LEU A 26 0.08 -17.86 -1.97
CA LEU A 26 -1.17 -18.15 -1.31
C LEU A 26 -1.56 -19.61 -1.51
N ALA A 27 -1.40 -20.12 -2.74
CA ALA A 27 -1.69 -21.52 -3.02
C ALA A 27 -0.89 -22.48 -2.12
N LEU A 28 0.40 -22.20 -1.86
CA LEU A 28 1.36 -23.27 -1.51
C LEU A 28 2.43 -22.96 -0.44
N GLY A 29 2.51 -21.75 0.11
CA GLY A 29 3.27 -21.49 1.34
C GLY A 29 4.78 -21.77 1.29
N LEU A 30 5.50 -21.13 0.36
CA LEU A 30 6.96 -21.00 0.44
C LEU A 30 7.35 -19.60 0.90
N ALA A 31 8.32 -19.57 1.81
CA ALA A 31 8.65 -18.39 2.64
C ALA A 31 10.04 -17.83 2.34
N VAL A 32 10.16 -16.51 2.51
CA VAL A 32 11.40 -15.88 2.98
C VAL A 32 11.03 -14.82 4.02
N SER A 33 12.01 -14.27 4.74
CA SER A 33 11.75 -13.27 5.79
C SER A 33 12.86 -12.25 5.88
N PHE A 34 12.50 -10.97 5.86
CA PHE A 34 13.33 -9.85 6.29
C PHE A 34 12.84 -9.25 7.62
N GLN A 35 13.78 -8.87 8.49
CA GLN A 35 13.51 -8.12 9.72
C GLN A 35 14.05 -6.70 9.60
N THR A 36 13.17 -5.72 9.81
CA THR A 36 13.53 -4.33 10.17
C THR A 36 12.46 -3.80 11.11
N GLY A 37 12.85 -3.19 12.23
CA GLY A 37 11.91 -2.49 13.13
C GLY A 37 12.36 -1.06 13.40
N LEU A 38 11.46 -0.21 13.89
CA LEU A 38 11.71 1.00 14.71
C LEU A 38 10.40 1.76 15.04
N GLY A 39 10.20 2.13 16.31
CA GLY A 39 9.54 3.37 16.76
C GLY A 39 7.99 3.49 16.82
N GLN A 40 7.46 3.92 17.98
CA GLN A 40 6.02 4.29 18.21
C GLN A 40 5.87 5.66 18.90
N THR A 41 4.76 6.38 18.59
CA THR A 41 4.02 7.47 19.32
C THR A 41 3.13 8.27 18.32
N ASP A 42 2.11 9.07 18.65
CA ASP A 42 1.01 9.01 19.65
C ASP A 42 -0.05 10.11 19.30
N HIS A 43 -1.38 9.98 19.47
CA HIS A 43 -2.25 8.79 19.46
C HIS A 43 -3.73 9.16 19.13
N ARG A 44 -4.62 8.16 19.12
CA ARG A 44 -6.10 8.17 19.40
C ARG A 44 -7.10 8.23 18.25
N GLN A 45 -7.50 9.35 17.66
CA GLN A 45 -8.68 9.34 16.75
C GLN A 45 -8.43 8.71 15.36
N GLN A 46 -7.27 8.95 14.74
CA GLN A 46 -6.89 8.24 13.50
C GLN A 46 -6.51 6.76 13.75
N LEU A 47 -6.12 6.42 14.98
CA LEU A 47 -5.61 5.09 15.30
C LEU A 47 -6.69 4.01 15.43
N GLN A 48 -7.94 4.35 15.73
CA GLN A 48 -9.01 3.34 15.81
C GLN A 48 -9.24 2.60 14.48
N ALA A 49 -9.07 3.28 13.34
CA ALA A 49 -9.16 2.66 12.00
C ALA A 49 -7.81 2.12 11.45
N ILE A 50 -6.70 2.34 12.16
CA ILE A 50 -5.39 1.74 11.84
C ILE A 50 -5.20 0.43 12.63
N LYS A 51 -5.73 0.38 13.85
CA LYS A 51 -5.70 -0.80 14.73
C LYS A 51 -6.59 -1.96 14.28
N GLU A 52 -7.31 -1.81 13.17
CA GLU A 52 -8.42 -2.69 12.80
C GLU A 52 -7.98 -4.14 12.52
N PHE A 53 -6.76 -4.35 11.99
CA PHE A 53 -6.15 -5.66 11.76
C PHE A 53 -4.61 -5.62 11.86
N GLU A 54 -4.02 -5.38 13.04
CA GLU A 54 -2.54 -5.46 13.23
C GLU A 54 -2.00 -6.89 12.99
N GLU A 55 -2.80 -7.91 13.29
CA GLU A 55 -2.54 -9.31 12.96
C GLU A 55 -3.53 -9.81 11.90
N GLY A 56 -3.08 -10.70 11.01
CA GLY A 56 -3.97 -11.34 10.05
C GLY A 56 -4.90 -12.37 10.72
N SER A 57 -6.07 -12.60 10.12
CA SER A 57 -7.11 -13.50 10.67
C SER A 57 -7.51 -14.60 9.69
N SER A 58 -7.82 -15.78 10.22
CA SER A 58 -8.39 -16.92 9.47
C SER A 58 -9.72 -17.41 10.06
N THR A 59 -10.38 -16.60 10.90
CA THR A 59 -11.63 -17.00 11.57
C THR A 59 -12.81 -17.06 10.59
N ARG A 60 -13.85 -17.82 10.96
CA ARG A 60 -15.08 -17.96 10.15
C ARG A 60 -15.81 -16.63 10.04
N GLU A 61 -15.75 -15.81 11.08
CA GLU A 61 -16.38 -14.50 11.20
C GLU A 61 -15.68 -13.48 10.29
N THR A 62 -14.34 -13.49 10.25
CA THR A 62 -13.58 -12.69 9.28
C THR A 62 -13.86 -13.17 7.85
N ARG A 63 -13.85 -14.49 7.57
CA ARG A 63 -14.21 -15.02 6.24
C ARG A 63 -15.59 -14.55 5.80
N ALA A 64 -16.60 -14.69 6.65
CA ALA A 64 -17.97 -14.29 6.32
C ALA A 64 -18.09 -12.77 6.08
N THR A 65 -17.31 -11.96 6.79
CA THR A 65 -17.25 -10.50 6.58
C THR A 65 -16.56 -10.15 5.27
N ALA A 66 -15.46 -10.82 4.94
CA ALA A 66 -14.74 -10.67 3.68
C ALA A 66 -15.60 -11.06 2.46
N ILE A 67 -16.39 -12.14 2.54
CA ILE A 67 -17.32 -12.53 1.47
C ILE A 67 -18.41 -11.46 1.28
N ARG A 68 -18.94 -10.88 2.37
CA ARG A 68 -19.94 -9.80 2.30
C ARG A 68 -19.42 -8.49 1.69
N SER A 69 -18.11 -8.24 1.73
CA SER A 69 -17.51 -7.06 1.08
C SER A 69 -17.26 -7.22 -0.42
N LEU A 70 -17.47 -8.40 -1.00
CA LEU A 70 -17.29 -8.62 -2.44
C LEU A 70 -18.46 -8.01 -3.23
N PRO A 71 -18.20 -7.20 -4.29
CA PRO A 71 -19.21 -6.42 -4.99
C PRO A 71 -19.96 -7.25 -6.04
N PHE A 72 -20.58 -8.37 -5.63
CA PHE A 72 -21.21 -9.35 -6.53
C PHE A 72 -22.19 -8.76 -7.55
N GLN A 73 -22.89 -7.68 -7.19
CA GLN A 73 -23.84 -6.98 -8.06
C GLN A 73 -23.18 -6.16 -9.19
N GLN A 74 -21.88 -5.85 -9.08
CA GLN A 74 -21.10 -5.08 -10.05
C GLN A 74 -20.21 -5.98 -10.93
N LEU A 75 -20.11 -7.27 -10.62
CA LEU A 75 -19.35 -8.24 -11.40
C LEU A 75 -20.12 -8.64 -12.67
N THR A 76 -19.38 -8.95 -13.73
CA THR A 76 -19.95 -9.68 -14.88
C THR A 76 -20.43 -11.06 -14.43
N GLN A 77 -21.39 -11.66 -15.15
CA GLN A 77 -21.91 -13.00 -14.82
C GLN A 77 -20.78 -14.05 -14.71
N GLN A 78 -19.80 -14.01 -15.62
CA GLN A 78 -18.65 -14.91 -15.63
C GLN A 78 -17.73 -14.70 -14.40
N ALA A 79 -17.42 -13.44 -14.06
CA ALA A 79 -16.62 -13.11 -12.88
C ALA A 79 -17.33 -13.52 -11.58
N ASN A 80 -18.65 -13.30 -11.50
CA ASN A 80 -19.49 -13.69 -10.37
C ASN A 80 -19.45 -15.22 -10.17
N GLN A 81 -19.68 -15.99 -11.24
CA GLN A 81 -19.60 -17.46 -11.21
C GLN A 81 -18.23 -17.98 -10.75
N ARG A 82 -17.13 -17.43 -11.30
CA ARG A 82 -15.76 -17.86 -10.96
C ARG A 82 -15.32 -17.45 -9.56
N ILE A 83 -15.81 -16.32 -9.04
CA ILE A 83 -15.58 -15.95 -7.63
C ILE A 83 -16.38 -16.86 -6.70
N ARG A 84 -17.67 -17.11 -7.01
CA ARG A 84 -18.54 -18.00 -6.22
C ARG A 84 -18.01 -19.42 -6.14
N SER A 85 -17.50 -19.99 -7.24
CA SER A 85 -16.94 -21.34 -7.25
C SER A 85 -15.79 -21.53 -6.25
N VAL A 86 -15.13 -20.45 -5.82
CA VAL A 86 -14.13 -20.45 -4.75
C VAL A 86 -14.73 -20.06 -3.40
N VAL A 87 -15.45 -18.95 -3.29
CA VAL A 87 -15.83 -18.39 -1.97
C VAL A 87 -16.95 -19.15 -1.26
N ASP A 88 -17.81 -19.85 -2.02
CA ASP A 88 -18.88 -20.68 -1.46
C ASP A 88 -18.30 -22.01 -0.92
N ASP A 89 -17.19 -22.51 -1.50
CA ASP A 89 -16.47 -23.74 -1.11
C ASP A 89 -14.97 -23.49 -0.83
N VAL A 90 -14.66 -22.74 0.22
CA VAL A 90 -13.28 -22.39 0.59
C VAL A 90 -12.67 -23.46 1.49
N SER A 91 -11.58 -24.07 1.03
CA SER A 91 -10.71 -24.95 1.82
C SER A 91 -9.85 -24.18 2.81
N TYR A 92 -9.34 -23.00 2.43
CA TYR A 92 -8.52 -22.14 3.30
C TYR A 92 -8.76 -20.65 3.09
N PHE A 93 -8.83 -19.89 4.19
CA PHE A 93 -9.01 -18.44 4.18
C PHE A 93 -7.93 -17.75 5.02
N ARG A 94 -7.41 -16.63 4.50
CA ARG A 94 -6.51 -15.74 5.24
C ARG A 94 -6.78 -14.27 4.88
N ARG A 95 -7.10 -13.46 5.88
CA ARG A 95 -6.93 -12.01 5.87
C ARG A 95 -5.51 -11.68 6.32
N MET A 96 -4.76 -10.94 5.51
CA MET A 96 -3.43 -10.44 5.86
C MET A 96 -3.52 -9.23 6.81
N PRO A 97 -2.50 -8.97 7.65
CA PRO A 97 -2.46 -7.78 8.50
C PRO A 97 -2.45 -6.50 7.65
N ALA A 98 -3.18 -5.47 8.11
CA ALA A 98 -3.28 -4.19 7.41
C ALA A 98 -1.93 -3.45 7.44
N GLN A 99 -1.46 -3.02 6.27
CA GLN A 99 -0.19 -2.31 6.10
C GLN A 99 -0.43 -0.84 5.77
N THR A 100 0.36 0.04 6.38
CA THR A 100 0.46 1.46 5.98
C THR A 100 1.66 1.63 5.04
N ILE A 101 1.40 2.12 3.84
CA ILE A 101 2.33 2.18 2.72
C ILE A 101 2.56 3.65 2.35
N GLU A 102 3.81 4.10 2.33
CA GLU A 102 4.16 5.46 1.88
C GLU A 102 4.16 5.53 0.35
N SER A 103 2.97 5.56 -0.24
CA SER A 103 2.79 5.63 -1.70
C SER A 103 1.82 6.72 -2.12
N ASP A 104 2.13 7.36 -3.26
CA ASP A 104 1.14 8.12 -4.02
C ASP A 104 0.02 7.17 -4.50
N PRO A 105 -1.26 7.58 -4.46
CA PRO A 105 -2.38 6.71 -4.84
C PRO A 105 -2.34 6.20 -6.28
N ASP A 106 -1.83 6.99 -7.24
CA ASP A 106 -1.72 6.55 -8.64
C ASP A 106 -0.60 5.55 -8.82
N MET A 107 0.55 5.74 -8.13
CA MET A 107 1.63 4.76 -8.12
C MET A 107 1.18 3.44 -7.49
N TYR A 108 0.47 3.50 -6.36
CA TYR A 108 -0.08 2.31 -5.72
C TYR A 108 -1.04 1.57 -6.66
N ARG A 109 -2.02 2.28 -7.23
CA ARG A 109 -3.02 1.72 -8.15
C ARG A 109 -2.37 1.12 -9.41
N PHE A 110 -1.36 1.78 -9.96
CA PHE A 110 -0.59 1.26 -11.09
C PHE A 110 0.12 -0.05 -10.73
N LEU A 111 0.94 -0.08 -9.67
CA LEU A 111 1.70 -1.27 -9.29
C LEU A 111 0.81 -2.47 -8.92
N VAL A 112 -0.37 -2.22 -8.33
CA VAL A 112 -1.37 -3.25 -8.01
C VAL A 112 -2.04 -3.83 -9.26
N ARG A 113 -2.25 -3.03 -10.31
CA ARG A 113 -2.85 -3.48 -11.58
C ARG A 113 -1.81 -4.04 -12.56
N HIS A 114 -0.53 -3.69 -12.37
CA HIS A 114 0.62 -4.13 -13.15
C HIS A 114 1.67 -4.85 -12.30
N PRO A 115 1.31 -5.97 -11.62
CA PRO A 115 2.23 -6.72 -10.77
C PRO A 115 3.46 -7.27 -11.52
N GLU A 116 3.39 -7.45 -12.84
CA GLU A 116 4.51 -7.83 -13.69
C GLU A 116 5.65 -6.79 -13.68
N VAL A 117 5.33 -5.50 -13.48
CA VAL A 117 6.34 -4.44 -13.33
C VAL A 117 7.12 -4.65 -12.04
N VAL A 118 6.42 -4.96 -10.96
CA VAL A 118 7.02 -5.21 -9.63
C VAL A 118 7.96 -6.42 -9.71
N VAL A 119 7.49 -7.52 -10.31
CA VAL A 119 8.28 -8.74 -10.54
C VAL A 119 9.51 -8.47 -11.41
N ASN A 120 9.37 -7.70 -12.49
CA ASN A 120 10.50 -7.45 -13.38
C ASN A 120 11.54 -6.47 -12.80
N ILE A 121 11.17 -5.61 -11.83
CA ILE A 121 12.15 -4.84 -11.07
C ILE A 121 12.98 -5.76 -10.16
N TRP A 122 12.38 -6.77 -9.50
CA TRP A 122 13.14 -7.75 -8.71
C TRP A 122 14.07 -8.62 -9.57
N ASP A 123 13.58 -9.06 -10.73
CA ASP A 123 14.37 -9.82 -11.72
C ASP A 123 15.62 -9.02 -12.14
N LEU A 124 15.43 -7.74 -12.48
CA LEU A 124 16.51 -6.80 -12.79
C LEU A 124 17.49 -6.58 -11.61
N MET A 125 17.00 -6.59 -10.38
CA MET A 125 17.84 -6.52 -9.17
C MET A 125 18.60 -7.82 -8.88
N GLY A 126 18.37 -8.89 -9.63
CA GLY A 126 18.87 -10.24 -9.32
C GLY A 126 18.24 -10.84 -8.08
N ILE A 127 17.08 -10.31 -7.65
CA ILE A 127 16.36 -10.74 -6.45
C ILE A 127 15.01 -11.43 -6.74
N THR A 128 14.89 -12.13 -7.88
CA THR A 128 13.87 -13.18 -8.00
C THR A 128 14.21 -14.24 -9.05
N LYS A 129 13.51 -15.38 -8.99
CA LYS A 129 13.34 -16.37 -10.07
C LYS A 129 11.90 -16.38 -10.60
N VAL A 130 11.02 -15.57 -10.01
CA VAL A 130 9.63 -15.42 -10.42
C VAL A 130 9.58 -14.83 -11.81
N THR A 131 8.87 -15.50 -12.70
CA THR A 131 8.40 -14.90 -13.95
C THR A 131 6.92 -14.60 -13.81
N LEU A 132 6.50 -13.40 -14.24
CA LEU A 132 5.10 -13.01 -14.34
C LEU A 132 4.93 -12.24 -15.66
N GLY A 133 4.20 -12.82 -16.61
CA GLY A 133 4.00 -12.26 -17.95
C GLY A 133 2.53 -11.95 -18.20
N ARG A 134 2.25 -10.77 -18.78
CA ARG A 134 0.90 -10.40 -19.21
C ARG A 134 0.58 -11.03 -20.56
N VAL A 135 -0.50 -11.79 -20.65
CA VAL A 135 -0.94 -12.52 -21.85
C VAL A 135 -2.25 -11.98 -22.45
N GLY A 136 -2.92 -11.08 -21.73
CA GLY A 136 -4.09 -10.32 -22.18
C GLY A 136 -4.27 -9.09 -21.29
N GLU A 137 -5.15 -8.16 -21.66
CA GLU A 137 -5.30 -6.86 -20.99
C GLU A 137 -5.39 -6.98 -19.45
N TYR A 138 -6.15 -7.97 -18.96
CA TYR A 138 -6.34 -8.26 -17.54
C TYR A 138 -5.75 -9.61 -17.08
N GLN A 139 -5.02 -10.31 -17.95
CA GLN A 139 -4.63 -11.71 -17.76
C GLN A 139 -3.12 -11.88 -17.66
N LEU A 140 -2.66 -12.57 -16.62
CA LEU A 140 -1.24 -12.82 -16.36
C LEU A 140 -0.98 -14.31 -16.12
N VAL A 141 0.22 -14.77 -16.46
CA VAL A 141 0.73 -16.12 -16.17
C VAL A 141 2.00 -16.03 -15.34
N GLY A 142 2.08 -16.82 -14.28
CA GLY A 142 3.18 -16.78 -13.31
C GLY A 142 3.79 -18.15 -13.05
N ASN A 143 5.10 -18.17 -12.80
CA ASN A 143 5.88 -19.35 -12.39
C ASN A 143 6.91 -18.90 -11.33
N ASP A 144 7.02 -19.61 -10.22
CA ASP A 144 7.92 -19.29 -9.10
C ASP A 144 9.37 -19.80 -9.28
N GLY A 145 9.60 -20.70 -10.23
CA GLY A 145 10.87 -21.41 -10.41
C GLY A 145 11.16 -22.50 -9.36
N ALA A 146 10.17 -22.85 -8.53
CA ALA A 146 10.22 -23.82 -7.43
C ALA A 146 9.12 -24.90 -7.48
N GLY A 147 8.22 -24.84 -8.48
CA GLY A 147 7.20 -25.85 -8.78
C GLY A 147 5.78 -25.30 -8.85
N THR A 148 5.55 -24.04 -8.51
CA THR A 148 4.23 -23.41 -8.58
C THR A 148 4.03 -22.69 -9.90
N THR A 149 2.90 -22.97 -10.55
CA THR A 149 2.42 -22.20 -11.71
C THR A 149 1.03 -21.64 -11.44
N CYS A 150 0.72 -20.51 -12.05
CA CYS A 150 -0.59 -19.87 -11.93
C CYS A 150 -0.99 -19.09 -13.19
N LYS A 151 -2.29 -18.99 -13.41
CA LYS A 151 -2.94 -18.00 -14.26
C LYS A 151 -3.77 -17.10 -13.34
N MET A 152 -3.76 -15.80 -13.57
CA MET A 152 -4.51 -14.83 -12.76
C MET A 152 -5.14 -13.77 -13.65
N ASP A 153 -6.42 -13.50 -13.40
CA ASP A 153 -7.20 -12.49 -14.11
C ASP A 153 -7.66 -11.41 -13.13
N LEU A 154 -7.42 -10.13 -13.44
CA LEU A 154 -8.00 -9.00 -12.72
C LEU A 154 -9.48 -8.88 -13.11
N VAL A 155 -10.36 -9.47 -12.30
CA VAL A 155 -11.80 -9.60 -12.60
C VAL A 155 -12.64 -8.42 -12.08
N TYR A 156 -12.07 -7.56 -11.24
CA TYR A 156 -12.69 -6.30 -10.79
C TYR A 156 -11.61 -5.33 -10.27
N GLY A 157 -11.78 -4.02 -10.53
CA GLY A 157 -10.87 -2.99 -10.02
C GLY A 157 -11.52 -1.62 -9.88
N SER A 158 -11.65 -1.13 -8.63
CA SER A 158 -12.00 0.25 -8.29
C SER A 158 -10.77 0.97 -7.70
N ASP A 159 -10.96 2.19 -7.17
CA ASP A 159 -9.89 2.90 -6.44
C ASP A 159 -9.59 2.31 -5.05
N SER A 160 -10.49 1.46 -4.52
CA SER A 160 -10.43 0.92 -3.15
C SER A 160 -10.47 -0.61 -3.03
N LEU A 161 -10.64 -1.32 -4.15
CA LEU A 161 -10.73 -2.78 -4.19
C LEU A 161 -10.29 -3.32 -5.55
N HIS A 162 -9.36 -4.27 -5.53
CA HIS A 162 -8.88 -5.01 -6.70
C HIS A 162 -9.06 -6.50 -6.44
N ILE A 163 -9.76 -7.20 -7.34
CA ILE A 163 -10.03 -8.64 -7.19
C ILE A 163 -9.36 -9.41 -8.31
N TYR A 164 -8.44 -10.29 -7.93
CA TYR A 164 -7.86 -11.28 -8.82
C TYR A 164 -8.54 -12.64 -8.62
N SER A 165 -8.85 -13.32 -9.72
CA SER A 165 -9.24 -14.73 -9.73
C SER A 165 -8.12 -15.54 -10.37
N CYS A 166 -7.67 -16.58 -9.69
CA CYS A 166 -6.48 -17.33 -10.07
C CYS A 166 -6.77 -18.84 -10.13
N ASP A 167 -6.21 -19.50 -11.13
CA ASP A 167 -6.10 -20.96 -11.19
C ASP A 167 -4.62 -21.31 -11.07
N GLY A 168 -4.26 -22.24 -10.19
CA GLY A 168 -2.86 -22.57 -9.95
C GLY A 168 -2.63 -23.99 -9.48
N GLY A 169 -1.36 -24.38 -9.44
CA GLY A 169 -0.96 -25.68 -8.96
C GLY A 169 0.52 -25.80 -8.65
N TYR A 170 0.84 -26.82 -7.86
CA TYR A 170 2.19 -27.24 -7.48
C TYR A 170 2.55 -28.53 -8.17
N GLU A 171 3.79 -28.62 -8.62
CA GLU A 171 4.47 -29.88 -8.86
C GLU A 171 5.95 -29.70 -8.50
N GLY A 172 6.39 -30.33 -7.40
CA GLY A 172 7.75 -30.16 -6.87
C GLY A 172 7.99 -30.94 -5.58
N ASN A 173 9.25 -30.92 -5.12
CA ASN A 173 9.75 -31.85 -4.09
C ASN A 173 9.12 -31.70 -2.70
N LEU A 174 8.35 -30.64 -2.42
CA LEU A 174 7.74 -30.39 -1.11
C LEU A 174 6.44 -31.18 -0.89
N TRP A 175 5.82 -31.71 -1.95
CA TRP A 175 4.60 -32.50 -1.85
C TRP A 175 4.58 -33.64 -2.89
N PRO A 176 4.32 -34.90 -2.50
CA PRO A 176 4.48 -36.07 -3.39
C PRO A 176 3.38 -36.22 -4.45
N ARG A 177 2.48 -35.25 -4.60
CA ARG A 177 1.38 -35.25 -5.58
C ARG A 177 1.21 -33.84 -6.15
N ALA A 178 0.76 -33.74 -7.39
CA ALA A 178 0.37 -32.44 -7.94
C ALA A 178 -0.74 -31.82 -7.08
N LEU A 179 -0.55 -30.58 -6.64
CA LEU A 179 -1.60 -29.80 -5.98
C LEU A 179 -2.27 -28.90 -7.01
N ARG A 180 -3.59 -28.81 -6.99
CA ARG A 180 -4.37 -27.91 -7.85
C ARG A 180 -5.41 -27.18 -7.02
N GLY A 181 -5.64 -25.93 -7.37
CA GLY A 181 -6.59 -25.10 -6.66
C GLY A 181 -6.93 -23.81 -7.39
N GLN A 182 -8.04 -23.24 -6.97
CA GLN A 182 -8.50 -21.93 -7.37
C GLN A 182 -8.36 -20.96 -6.21
N CYS A 183 -8.02 -19.72 -6.50
CA CYS A 183 -7.90 -18.66 -5.51
C CYS A 183 -8.69 -17.42 -5.95
N VAL A 184 -9.28 -16.74 -4.97
CA VAL A 184 -9.77 -15.37 -5.13
C VAL A 184 -9.01 -14.51 -4.14
N VAL A 185 -8.41 -13.43 -4.63
CA VAL A 185 -7.67 -12.47 -3.84
C VAL A 185 -8.35 -11.12 -3.96
N ALA A 186 -8.89 -10.61 -2.86
CA ALA A 186 -9.45 -9.27 -2.75
C ALA A 186 -8.45 -8.36 -2.01
N LEU A 187 -7.75 -7.52 -2.76
CA LEU A 187 -6.86 -6.49 -2.22
C LEU A 187 -7.65 -5.21 -2.01
N HIS A 188 -7.88 -4.87 -0.75
CA HIS A 188 -8.53 -3.65 -0.32
C HIS A 188 -7.49 -2.56 -0.07
N ASN A 189 -7.85 -1.31 -0.38
CA ASN A 189 -6.99 -0.15 -0.14
C ASN A 189 -7.81 1.11 0.14
N ARG A 190 -7.24 2.04 0.91
CA ARG A 190 -7.80 3.38 1.12
C ARG A 190 -6.67 4.42 1.26
N PRO A 191 -6.81 5.62 0.67
CA PRO A 191 -5.82 6.68 0.84
C PRO A 191 -5.82 7.21 2.28
N VAL A 192 -4.64 7.61 2.75
CA VAL A 192 -4.42 8.28 4.02
C VAL A 192 -3.41 9.42 3.85
N LYS A 193 -3.37 10.34 4.82
CA LYS A 193 -2.22 11.21 5.03
C LYS A 193 -1.38 10.64 6.15
N LEU A 194 -0.07 10.55 5.94
CA LEU A 194 0.90 10.14 6.94
C LEU A 194 1.12 11.28 7.97
N PRO A 195 1.75 11.01 9.13
CA PRO A 195 1.95 12.03 10.18
C PRO A 195 2.71 13.28 9.72
N ASP A 196 3.59 13.15 8.72
CA ASP A 196 4.34 14.25 8.09
C ASP A 196 3.57 14.95 6.93
N GLY A 197 2.32 14.57 6.70
CA GLY A 197 1.44 15.11 5.67
C GLY A 197 1.61 14.50 4.27
N ARG A 198 2.58 13.59 4.06
CA ARG A 198 2.78 12.90 2.77
C ARG A 198 1.61 11.96 2.45
N PRO A 199 1.32 11.67 1.17
CA PRO A 199 0.34 10.66 0.80
C PRO A 199 0.81 9.28 1.24
N GLY A 200 -0.16 8.47 1.69
CA GLY A 200 0.03 7.04 1.91
C GLY A 200 -1.25 6.26 1.62
N MET A 201 -1.15 4.94 1.70
CA MET A 201 -2.25 4.01 1.53
C MET A 201 -2.31 3.08 2.73
N VAL A 202 -3.50 2.80 3.25
CA VAL A 202 -3.73 1.62 4.11
C VAL A 202 -4.29 0.52 3.22
N ALA A 203 -3.69 -0.67 3.26
CA ALA A 203 -4.08 -1.81 2.44
C ALA A 203 -4.09 -3.12 3.23
N TRP A 204 -5.01 -4.02 2.89
CA TRP A 204 -5.07 -5.39 3.42
C TRP A 204 -5.64 -6.32 2.35
N MET A 205 -5.41 -7.62 2.51
CA MET A 205 -5.73 -8.61 1.48
C MET A 205 -6.51 -9.77 2.08
N ASP A 206 -7.66 -10.09 1.49
CA ASP A 206 -8.45 -11.28 1.78
C ASP A 206 -8.20 -12.33 0.70
N ALA A 207 -7.65 -13.48 1.10
CA ALA A 207 -7.36 -14.60 0.22
C ALA A 207 -8.26 -15.80 0.55
N PHE A 208 -8.99 -16.26 -0.47
CA PHE A 208 -9.85 -17.44 -0.43
C PHE A 208 -9.25 -18.51 -1.35
N ILE A 209 -9.11 -19.74 -0.88
CA ILE A 209 -8.51 -20.84 -1.63
C ILE A 209 -9.40 -22.07 -1.58
N ARG A 210 -9.71 -22.62 -2.75
CA ARG A 210 -10.33 -23.94 -2.93
C ARG A 210 -9.31 -24.89 -3.51
N LEU A 211 -9.01 -25.99 -2.81
CA LEU A 211 -8.15 -27.07 -3.30
C LEU A 211 -9.02 -28.15 -3.94
N GLU A 212 -8.58 -28.68 -5.08
CA GLU A 212 -9.36 -29.67 -5.86
C GLU A 212 -9.12 -31.12 -5.41
N ASN A 213 -8.17 -31.32 -4.50
CA ASN A 213 -7.66 -32.65 -4.14
C ASN A 213 -8.37 -33.26 -2.93
N ALA A 214 -8.69 -34.55 -3.04
CA ALA A 214 -9.06 -35.36 -1.88
C ALA A 214 -7.95 -35.30 -0.80
N GLY A 215 -8.32 -34.86 0.40
CA GLY A 215 -7.36 -34.58 1.49
C GLY A 215 -7.00 -33.10 1.68
N ALA A 216 -7.68 -32.16 1.01
CA ALA A 216 -7.54 -30.71 1.24
C ALA A 216 -7.53 -30.34 2.74
N ASP A 217 -8.47 -30.89 3.52
CA ASP A 217 -8.56 -30.74 4.98
C ASP A 217 -7.26 -31.07 5.72
N LEU A 218 -6.56 -32.14 5.30
CA LEU A 218 -5.30 -32.56 5.92
C LEU A 218 -4.18 -31.58 5.56
N ILE A 219 -4.09 -31.19 4.28
CA ILE A 219 -3.12 -30.18 3.80
C ILE A 219 -3.29 -28.88 4.59
N VAL A 220 -4.53 -28.40 4.73
CA VAL A 220 -4.84 -27.17 5.46
C VAL A 220 -4.54 -27.28 6.95
N LYS A 221 -4.82 -28.42 7.60
CA LYS A 221 -4.49 -28.64 9.02
C LYS A 221 -2.97 -28.76 9.27
N THR A 222 -2.23 -29.37 8.35
CA THR A 222 -0.78 -29.61 8.49
C THR A 222 0.07 -28.41 8.08
N LEU A 223 -0.26 -27.74 6.97
CA LEU A 223 0.53 -26.64 6.41
C LEU A 223 -0.06 -25.25 6.69
N GLY A 224 -1.36 -25.14 7.02
CA GLY A 224 -2.07 -23.88 7.19
C GLY A 224 -1.41 -22.85 8.13
N PRO A 225 -0.81 -23.23 9.28
CA PRO A 225 -0.09 -22.29 10.14
C PRO A 225 1.18 -21.70 9.49
N LEU A 226 1.91 -22.52 8.72
CA LEU A 226 3.09 -22.08 7.98
C LEU A 226 2.65 -21.17 6.81
N VAL A 227 1.66 -21.61 6.04
CA VAL A 227 1.06 -20.83 4.93
C VAL A 227 0.55 -19.47 5.43
N ALA A 228 -0.10 -19.41 6.60
CA ALA A 228 -0.59 -18.16 7.20
C ALA A 228 0.55 -17.16 7.44
N LYS A 229 1.57 -17.58 8.21
CA LYS A 229 2.71 -16.73 8.54
C LYS A 229 3.47 -16.30 7.29
N THR A 230 3.67 -17.21 6.35
CA THR A 230 4.31 -16.94 5.06
C THR A 230 3.53 -15.92 4.24
N ALA A 231 2.21 -16.04 4.15
CA ALA A 231 1.39 -15.11 3.38
C ALA A 231 1.38 -13.71 4.02
N ASP A 232 1.33 -13.62 5.35
CA ASP A 232 1.46 -12.34 6.08
C ASP A 232 2.83 -11.69 5.82
N GLN A 233 3.92 -12.43 5.96
CA GLN A 233 5.28 -11.92 5.76
C GLN A 233 5.51 -11.45 4.34
N ASN A 234 5.09 -12.26 3.35
CA ASN A 234 5.11 -11.86 1.95
C ASN A 234 4.33 -10.55 1.78
N PHE A 235 3.10 -10.41 2.31
CA PHE A 235 2.30 -9.18 2.21
C PHE A 235 2.94 -7.94 2.88
N ILE A 236 3.67 -8.12 3.99
CA ILE A 236 4.43 -7.04 4.64
C ILE A 236 5.61 -6.61 3.76
N GLU A 237 6.36 -7.56 3.19
CA GLU A 237 7.44 -7.29 2.25
C GLU A 237 6.91 -6.66 0.94
N CYS A 238 5.72 -7.06 0.48
CA CYS A 238 4.98 -6.42 -0.61
C CYS A 238 4.81 -4.92 -0.34
N ALA A 239 4.16 -4.61 0.78
CA ALA A 239 3.82 -3.25 1.19
C ALA A 239 5.09 -2.38 1.29
N SER A 240 6.16 -2.91 1.88
CA SER A 240 7.46 -2.24 1.96
C SER A 240 8.06 -1.94 0.58
N PHE A 241 7.99 -2.88 -0.36
CA PHE A 241 8.56 -2.67 -1.70
C PHE A 241 7.75 -1.68 -2.55
N LEU A 242 6.42 -1.72 -2.49
CA LEU A 242 5.58 -0.69 -3.14
C LEU A 242 5.88 0.71 -2.59
N SER A 243 6.06 0.83 -1.26
CA SER A 243 6.51 2.04 -0.58
C SER A 243 7.85 2.55 -1.14
N GLN A 244 8.85 1.66 -1.26
CA GLN A 244 10.18 1.99 -1.81
C GLN A 244 10.13 2.47 -3.27
N ILE A 245 9.29 1.88 -4.14
CA ILE A 245 9.11 2.37 -5.51
C ILE A 245 8.54 3.79 -5.51
N SER A 246 7.47 4.04 -4.76
CA SER A 246 6.86 5.38 -4.73
C SER A 246 7.76 6.42 -4.05
N GLN A 247 8.56 6.03 -3.05
CA GLN A 247 9.59 6.88 -2.47
C GLN A 247 10.68 7.21 -3.49
N THR A 248 11.14 6.21 -4.26
CA THR A 248 12.17 6.40 -5.30
C THR A 248 11.67 7.31 -6.42
N ALA A 249 10.41 7.16 -6.87
CA ALA A 249 9.78 8.06 -7.83
C ALA A 249 9.77 9.52 -7.37
N ARG A 250 9.73 9.74 -6.05
CA ARG A 250 9.74 11.05 -5.40
C ARG A 250 11.13 11.66 -5.27
N VAL A 251 12.10 10.89 -4.76
CA VAL A 251 13.42 11.41 -4.34
C VAL A 251 14.53 11.16 -5.37
N ASN A 252 14.34 10.19 -6.26
CA ASN A 252 15.27 9.85 -7.34
C ASN A 252 14.51 9.46 -8.63
N PRO A 253 13.71 10.39 -9.21
CA PRO A 253 12.95 10.12 -10.42
C PRO A 253 13.84 9.67 -11.58
N GLN A 254 15.02 10.28 -11.76
CA GLN A 254 15.96 9.91 -12.83
C GLN A 254 16.46 8.46 -12.69
N GLY A 255 16.78 8.02 -11.47
CA GLY A 255 17.15 6.62 -11.20
C GLY A 255 16.01 5.65 -11.51
N LEU A 256 14.75 6.01 -11.18
CA LEU A 256 13.61 5.17 -11.51
C LEU A 256 13.32 5.09 -13.01
N GLN A 257 13.53 6.18 -13.77
CA GLN A 257 13.47 6.15 -15.24
C GLN A 257 14.56 5.23 -15.83
N GLN A 258 15.77 5.22 -15.26
CA GLN A 258 16.82 4.28 -15.67
C GLN A 258 16.44 2.82 -15.38
N VAL A 259 15.81 2.53 -14.24
CA VAL A 259 15.24 1.20 -13.96
C VAL A 259 14.17 0.85 -15.00
N ALA A 260 13.18 1.74 -15.20
CA ALA A 260 12.08 1.54 -16.14
C ALA A 260 12.56 1.23 -17.57
N SER A 261 13.58 1.94 -18.06
CA SER A 261 14.15 1.71 -19.40
C SER A 261 14.74 0.29 -19.61
N ARG A 262 15.13 -0.38 -18.53
CA ARG A 262 15.73 -1.72 -18.53
C ARG A 262 14.72 -2.86 -18.28
N LEU A 263 13.44 -2.56 -18.04
CA LEU A 263 12.41 -3.56 -17.77
C LEU A 263 12.05 -4.33 -19.05
N GLY A 264 12.82 -5.37 -19.37
CA GLY A 264 12.72 -6.11 -20.62
C GLY A 264 11.45 -6.96 -20.75
N ASN A 265 10.89 -7.45 -19.65
CA ASN A 265 9.82 -8.46 -19.65
C ASN A 265 8.40 -7.86 -19.46
N ILE A 266 8.24 -6.58 -19.81
CA ILE A 266 6.95 -5.87 -19.83
C ILE A 266 6.75 -5.15 -21.17
N THR A 267 5.48 -4.97 -21.59
CA THR A 267 5.16 -4.33 -22.87
C THR A 267 5.59 -2.85 -22.90
N PRO A 268 5.84 -2.26 -24.08
CA PRO A 268 6.20 -0.85 -24.21
C PRO A 268 5.15 0.10 -23.59
N GLU A 269 3.88 -0.25 -23.67
CA GLU A 269 2.74 0.54 -23.18
C GLU A 269 2.76 0.60 -21.65
N VAL A 270 2.85 -0.57 -20.99
CA VAL A 270 2.96 -0.66 -19.52
C VAL A 270 4.23 0.02 -19.01
N ARG A 271 5.34 -0.11 -19.74
CA ARG A 271 6.60 0.60 -19.42
C ARG A 271 6.43 2.12 -19.53
N SER A 272 5.76 2.60 -20.57
CA SER A 272 5.44 4.02 -20.76
C SER A 272 4.51 4.55 -19.66
N GLU A 273 3.50 3.77 -19.26
CA GLU A 273 2.61 4.13 -18.16
C GLU A 273 3.34 4.18 -16.81
N PHE A 274 4.25 3.24 -16.54
CA PHE A 274 5.10 3.29 -15.35
C PHE A 274 5.98 4.55 -15.31
N MET A 275 6.61 4.90 -16.44
CA MET A 275 7.43 6.11 -16.58
C MET A 275 6.60 7.39 -16.39
N LYS A 276 5.39 7.44 -16.96
CA LYS A 276 4.43 8.55 -16.81
C LYS A 276 3.97 8.69 -15.35
N THR A 277 3.58 7.60 -14.71
CA THR A 277 3.13 7.59 -13.31
C THR A 277 4.26 8.03 -12.38
N SER A 278 5.49 7.55 -12.61
CA SER A 278 6.68 8.00 -11.87
C SER A 278 6.93 9.51 -12.00
N ALA A 279 6.76 10.08 -13.20
CA ALA A 279 6.89 11.52 -13.42
C ALA A 279 5.80 12.32 -12.68
N LEU A 280 4.55 11.85 -12.67
CA LEU A 280 3.44 12.48 -11.95
C LEU A 280 3.70 12.54 -10.42
N VAL A 281 4.21 11.47 -9.82
CA VAL A 281 4.61 11.45 -8.39
C VAL A 281 5.68 12.50 -8.10
N SER A 282 6.72 12.57 -8.94
CA SER A 282 7.79 13.56 -8.80
C SER A 282 7.25 14.99 -8.89
N MET A 283 6.38 15.29 -9.87
CA MET A 283 5.78 16.61 -10.06
C MET A 283 4.93 17.03 -8.85
N ARG A 284 4.07 16.14 -8.34
CA ARG A 284 3.23 16.41 -7.16
C ARG A 284 4.06 16.72 -5.93
N SER A 285 5.14 15.96 -5.72
CA SER A 285 6.04 16.21 -4.58
C SER A 285 6.76 17.55 -4.70
N SER A 286 7.22 17.94 -5.88
CA SER A 286 7.82 19.26 -6.10
C SER A 286 6.82 20.39 -5.83
N GLN A 287 5.57 20.24 -6.27
CA GLN A 287 4.50 21.21 -5.98
C GLN A 287 4.20 21.33 -4.47
N GLN A 288 4.16 20.21 -3.74
CA GLN A 288 3.95 20.22 -2.29
C GLN A 288 5.08 20.92 -1.53
N ILE A 289 6.34 20.63 -1.90
CA ILE A 289 7.53 21.28 -1.32
C ILE A 289 7.49 22.80 -1.58
N ASN A 290 7.21 23.21 -2.82
CA ASN A 290 7.13 24.62 -3.19
C ASN A 290 6.00 25.36 -2.45
N ALA A 291 4.83 24.72 -2.30
CA ALA A 291 3.71 25.28 -1.56
C ALA A 291 4.02 25.46 -0.06
N GLN A 292 4.66 24.48 0.57
CA GLN A 292 5.11 24.58 1.97
C GLN A 292 6.14 25.71 2.15
N GLN A 293 7.14 25.82 1.25
CA GLN A 293 8.11 26.90 1.28
C GLN A 293 7.46 28.29 1.14
N ALA A 294 6.48 28.44 0.24
CA ALA A 294 5.73 29.68 0.08
C ALA A 294 4.97 30.08 1.35
N VAL A 295 4.34 29.12 2.04
CA VAL A 295 3.67 29.36 3.34
C VAL A 295 4.69 29.77 4.41
N THR A 296 5.82 29.08 4.54
CA THR A 296 6.87 29.45 5.51
C THR A 296 7.44 30.85 5.24
N GLN A 297 7.69 31.20 3.98
CA GLN A 297 8.16 32.53 3.58
C GLN A 297 7.10 33.62 3.85
N GLY A 298 5.82 33.33 3.61
CA GLY A 298 4.71 34.23 3.92
C GLY A 298 4.55 34.50 5.42
N ILE A 299 4.66 33.45 6.25
CA ILE A 299 4.65 33.57 7.72
C ILE A 299 5.86 34.39 8.20
N ALA A 300 7.07 34.08 7.73
CA ALA A 300 8.30 34.80 8.09
C ALA A 300 8.26 36.28 7.68
N THR A 301 7.68 36.59 6.51
CA THR A 301 7.48 37.98 6.06
C THR A 301 6.47 38.71 6.93
N SER A 302 5.41 38.02 7.36
CA SER A 302 4.35 38.60 8.20
C SER A 302 4.85 38.87 9.64
N THR A 303 5.59 37.94 10.25
CA THR A 303 6.23 38.18 11.56
C THR A 303 7.26 39.29 11.48
N ARG A 304 8.08 39.36 10.42
CA ARG A 304 9.03 40.47 10.23
C ARG A 304 8.34 41.84 10.15
N LYS A 305 7.23 41.95 9.40
CA LYS A 305 6.41 43.17 9.34
C LYS A 305 5.79 43.53 10.70
N LEU A 306 5.31 42.54 11.46
CA LEU A 306 4.75 42.76 12.81
C LEU A 306 5.81 43.25 13.81
N VAL A 307 6.99 42.62 13.80
CA VAL A 307 8.12 43.04 14.65
C VAL A 307 8.55 44.47 14.29
N GLN A 308 8.71 44.78 13.01
CA GLN A 308 9.12 46.11 12.55
C GLN A 308 8.06 47.19 12.82
N LYS A 309 6.76 46.86 12.74
CA LYS A 309 5.68 47.75 13.20
C LYS A 309 5.77 48.04 14.71
N ARG A 310 6.17 47.05 15.51
CA ARG A 310 6.43 47.21 16.96
C ARG A 310 7.71 48.01 17.26
N THR A 311 8.74 47.92 16.42
CA THR A 311 10.01 48.66 16.63
C THR A 311 9.93 50.11 16.16
N ASN A 312 9.04 50.42 15.21
CA ASN A 312 8.79 51.77 14.72
C ASN A 312 7.69 52.53 15.51
N GLN A 313 7.16 51.98 16.61
CA GLN A 313 6.41 52.80 17.56
C GLN A 313 7.39 53.68 18.35
N PRO A 314 7.19 55.01 18.40
CA PRO A 314 8.09 55.89 19.13
C PRO A 314 8.02 55.59 20.63
N VAL A 315 9.18 55.40 21.26
CA VAL A 315 9.31 55.33 22.71
C VAL A 315 9.25 56.75 23.27
N GLY A 316 8.05 57.23 23.61
CA GLY A 316 7.88 58.50 24.33
C GLY A 316 6.54 59.21 24.14
N SER A 317 5.55 58.86 24.96
CA SER A 317 4.80 59.80 25.80
C SER A 317 4.32 59.09 27.08
N ASP A 318 4.02 59.87 28.12
CA ASP A 318 3.87 59.55 29.55
C ASP A 318 3.31 58.17 29.99
N PRO A 319 3.78 57.61 31.14
CA PRO A 319 3.12 56.48 31.82
C PRO A 319 1.66 56.75 32.21
N ASP A 320 1.28 58.00 32.47
CA ASP A 320 -0.07 58.39 32.90
C ASP A 320 -1.08 58.52 31.74
N GLU A 321 -0.62 58.55 30.47
CA GLU A 321 -1.52 58.61 29.31
C GLU A 321 -2.13 57.23 28.97
N ALA A 322 -1.55 56.14 29.50
CA ALA A 322 -2.00 54.76 29.22
C ALA A 322 -3.32 54.37 29.93
N LEU A 323 -3.82 55.17 30.87
CA LEU A 323 -5.04 54.89 31.64
C LEU A 323 -6.30 55.59 31.10
N SER A 324 -6.18 56.48 30.10
CA SER A 324 -7.31 57.26 29.57
C SER A 324 -8.03 56.61 28.37
N ASN A 325 -7.40 55.64 27.69
CA ASN A 325 -7.94 54.97 26.50
C ASN A 325 -8.44 53.53 26.76
N LEU A 326 -9.09 53.32 27.91
CA LEU A 326 -9.82 52.09 28.26
C LEU A 326 -11.32 52.17 27.93
N GLY A 327 -11.67 52.92 26.87
CA GLY A 327 -13.00 53.00 26.28
C GLY A 327 -13.07 52.32 24.92
N ASP A 328 -14.00 51.39 24.76
CA ASP A 328 -14.51 50.82 23.49
C ASP A 328 -13.49 50.28 22.47
N THR A 329 -13.06 49.03 22.66
CA THR A 329 -12.86 48.12 21.52
C THR A 329 -13.42 46.72 21.83
N ASP A 330 -14.23 46.18 20.91
CA ASP A 330 -14.85 44.86 21.03
C ASP A 330 -13.82 43.74 21.17
N SER A 331 -13.94 42.94 22.24
CA SER A 331 -13.30 41.63 22.32
C SER A 331 -14.14 40.59 21.58
N PRO A 332 -13.64 39.94 20.51
CA PRO A 332 -14.26 38.75 19.96
C PRO A 332 -14.06 37.59 20.92
N THR A 333 -14.97 37.48 21.90
CA THR A 333 -15.04 36.33 22.80
C THR A 333 -15.21 35.06 21.98
N ILE A 334 -14.20 34.19 22.02
CA ILE A 334 -14.30 32.84 21.45
C ILE A 334 -15.35 32.08 22.25
N ARG A 335 -16.58 32.03 21.73
CA ARG A 335 -17.63 31.16 22.28
C ARG A 335 -17.26 29.72 21.98
N MET A 336 -16.81 29.00 23.00
CA MET A 336 -16.92 27.55 22.99
C MET A 336 -18.40 27.19 22.94
N LEU A 337 -18.81 26.46 21.90
CA LEU A 337 -20.09 25.76 21.89
C LEU A 337 -19.83 24.31 22.27
N THR A 338 -20.12 24.01 23.52
CA THR A 338 -20.29 22.65 24.02
C THR A 338 -21.55 22.01 23.45
N SER A 339 -21.59 20.69 23.47
CA SER A 339 -22.73 19.85 23.09
C SER A 339 -23.93 19.96 24.05
N GLU A 340 -25.02 19.26 23.71
CA GLU A 340 -26.34 19.17 24.38
C GLU A 340 -27.30 20.34 24.03
N GLY A 341 -28.58 20.12 23.69
CA GLY A 341 -29.30 18.87 23.42
C GLY A 341 -30.82 19.09 23.24
N ALA A 342 -31.51 18.09 22.68
CA ALA A 342 -32.97 17.87 22.66
C ALA A 342 -33.93 18.80 21.84
N PHE A 343 -34.90 18.10 21.22
CA PHE A 343 -36.34 18.35 20.94
C PHE A 343 -36.95 19.77 21.24
N ASP A 344 -37.94 20.31 20.52
CA ASP A 344 -39.09 19.69 19.79
C ASP A 344 -39.69 20.66 18.70
N PRO A 345 -40.74 20.28 17.92
CA PRO A 345 -41.36 21.06 16.80
C PRO A 345 -42.44 22.09 17.30
N PRO A 346 -43.32 22.76 16.49
CA PRO A 346 -43.67 22.54 15.07
C PRO A 346 -43.96 23.77 14.16
N ASN A 347 -44.03 23.51 12.85
CA ASN A 347 -45.19 23.77 11.97
C ASN A 347 -45.01 23.11 10.59
#